data_AF-A0A7C4CLH4-F1
#
_entry.id   AF-A0A7C4CLH4-F1
#
_cell.length_a   1.000
_cell.length_b   1.000
_cell.length_c   1.000
_cell.angle_alpha   90.00
_cell.angle_beta   90.00
_cell.angle_gamma   90.00
#
_symmetry.space_group_name_H-M   'P 1'
#
loop_
_entity.id
_entity.type
_entity.pdbx_description
1 polymer ?
#
loop_
_entity_poly.entity_id
_entity_poly.type
_entity_poly.pdbx_seq_one_letter_code
_entity_poly.pdbx_strand_id
1 'polypeptide(L)'
;MLKEYKKIYVLIAIARLVEEGKKNISTRELSKVIGVSHQSASRYLKELEKEKLIETVISSKGRLIKLTSKGVDQIKLHVGSILSTINKVYVTHVFTGKVFTGLG
;
A
#
# COMPACT_ATOMS: atom_id res chain seq x y z
N MET A 1 8.56 -5.23 -14.77
CA MET A 1 8.42 -4.16 -13.78
C MET A 1 7.02 -4.23 -13.20
N LEU A 2 6.95 -4.39 -11.88
CA LEU A 2 5.73 -4.43 -11.09
C LEU A 2 5.07 -3.05 -11.15
N LYS A 3 3.80 -3.02 -11.54
CA LYS A 3 3.03 -1.76 -11.59
C LYS A 3 2.94 -1.15 -10.19
N GLU A 4 2.98 0.17 -10.10
CA GLU A 4 3.05 0.89 -8.82
C GLU A 4 1.91 0.53 -7.87
N TYR A 5 0.67 0.45 -8.35
CA TYR A 5 -0.48 0.05 -7.52
C TYR A 5 -0.33 -1.35 -6.92
N LYS A 6 0.34 -2.28 -7.63
CA LYS A 6 0.61 -3.62 -7.11
C LYS A 6 1.69 -3.58 -6.04
N LYS A 7 2.72 -2.74 -6.19
CA LYS A 7 3.75 -2.56 -5.15
C LYS A 7 3.11 -2.11 -3.85
N ILE A 8 2.31 -1.05 -3.91
CA ILE A 8 1.59 -0.51 -2.74
C ILE A 8 0.68 -1.56 -2.12
N TYR A 9 -0.10 -2.27 -2.94
CA TYR A 9 -0.98 -3.34 -2.44
C TYR A 9 -0.20 -4.41 -1.65
N VAL A 10 0.95 -4.86 -2.18
CA VAL A 10 1.80 -5.85 -1.50
C VAL A 10 2.42 -5.28 -0.22
N LEU A 11 2.90 -4.02 -0.23
CA LEU A 11 3.45 -3.38 0.97
C LEU A 11 2.40 -3.26 2.09
N ILE A 12 1.17 -2.87 1.76
CA ILE A 12 0.05 -2.81 2.71
C ILE A 12 -0.29 -4.22 3.23
N ALA A 13 -0.29 -5.23 2.37
CA ALA A 13 -0.54 -6.61 2.80
C ALA A 13 0.53 -7.11 3.80
N ILE A 14 1.80 -6.77 3.58
CA ILE A 14 2.88 -7.08 4.53
C ILE A 14 2.67 -6.32 5.85
N ALA A 15 2.36 -5.01 5.78
CA ALA A 15 2.11 -4.19 6.97
C ALA A 15 0.98 -4.76 7.84
N ARG A 16 -0.11 -5.18 7.21
CA ARG A 16 -1.25 -5.81 7.89
C ARG A 16 -0.87 -7.10 8.60
N LEU A 17 -0.09 -7.97 7.96
CA LEU A 17 0.36 -9.20 8.61
C LEU A 17 1.25 -8.90 9.83
N VAL A 18 2.08 -7.86 9.76
CA VAL A 18 2.88 -7.40 10.91
C VAL A 18 1.99 -6.88 12.05
N GLU A 19 0.95 -6.10 11.72
CA GLU A 19 -0.06 -5.62 12.69
C GLU A 19 -0.78 -6.78 13.39
N GLU A 20 -1.11 -7.84 12.65
CA GLU A 20 -1.69 -9.10 13.17
C GLU A 20 -0.69 -9.93 14.01
N GLY A 21 0.48 -9.39 14.33
CA GLY A 21 1.49 -10.00 15.20
C GLY A 21 2.43 -10.99 14.49
N LYS A 22 2.41 -11.08 13.15
CA LYS A 22 3.27 -11.99 12.40
C LYS A 22 4.69 -11.45 12.35
N LYS A 23 5.59 -12.08 13.13
CA LYS A 23 7.03 -11.80 13.08
C LYS A 23 7.70 -12.40 11.83
N ASN A 24 7.15 -13.50 11.33
CA ASN A 24 7.74 -14.29 10.24
C ASN A 24 6.70 -14.53 9.15
N ILE A 25 6.77 -13.78 8.05
CA ILE A 25 5.82 -13.88 6.93
C ILE A 25 6.46 -14.67 5.79
N SER A 26 5.93 -15.86 5.51
CA SER A 26 6.42 -16.66 4.39
C SER A 26 5.86 -16.16 3.04
N THR A 27 6.57 -16.42 1.94
CA THR A 27 6.07 -16.13 0.58
C THR A 27 4.74 -16.84 0.30
N ARG A 28 4.53 -18.04 0.84
CA ARG A 28 3.29 -18.83 0.67
C ARG A 28 2.12 -18.24 1.43
N GLU A 29 2.36 -17.67 2.61
CA GLU A 29 1.34 -16.94 3.37
C GLU A 29 0.97 -15.66 2.63
N LEU A 30 1.98 -14.86 2.24
CA LEU A 30 1.76 -13.63 1.50
C LEU A 30 1.00 -13.89 0.18
N SER A 31 1.35 -14.95 -0.56
CA SER A 31 0.69 -15.27 -1.83
C SER A 31 -0.81 -15.55 -1.66
N LYS A 32 -1.20 -16.18 -0.54
CA LYS A 32 -2.61 -16.40 -0.20
C LYS A 32 -3.31 -15.08 0.11
N VAL A 33 -2.67 -14.22 0.92
CA VAL A 33 -3.24 -12.91 1.31
C VAL A 33 -3.46 -12.01 0.11
N ILE A 34 -2.51 -11.96 -0.82
CA ILE A 34 -2.60 -11.09 -2.00
C ILE A 34 -3.30 -11.76 -3.20
N GLY A 35 -3.73 -13.02 -3.08
CA GLY A 35 -4.49 -13.74 -4.11
C GLY A 35 -3.72 -14.06 -5.39
N VAL A 36 -2.43 -14.39 -5.31
CA VAL A 36 -1.59 -14.71 -6.48
C VAL A 36 -0.83 -16.03 -6.31
N SER A 37 -0.28 -16.54 -7.40
CA SER A 37 0.58 -17.73 -7.34
C SER A 37 1.85 -17.48 -6.52
N HIS A 38 2.39 -18.52 -5.90
CA HIS A 38 3.65 -18.44 -5.14
C HIS A 38 4.81 -17.85 -5.97
N GLN A 39 4.90 -18.22 -7.25
CA GLN A 39 5.88 -17.68 -8.20
C GLN A 39 5.70 -16.18 -8.42
N SER A 40 4.45 -15.71 -8.56
CA SER A 40 4.15 -14.28 -8.71
C SER A 40 4.51 -13.50 -7.45
N ALA A 41 4.16 -14.01 -6.27
CA ALA A 41 4.52 -13.40 -4.99
C ALA A 41 6.05 -13.32 -4.82
N SER A 42 6.76 -14.40 -5.14
CA SER A 42 8.24 -14.43 -5.11
C SER A 42 8.85 -13.37 -6.03
N ARG A 43 8.31 -13.22 -7.25
CA ARG A 43 8.74 -12.16 -8.18
C ARG A 43 8.48 -10.77 -7.60
N TYR A 44 7.31 -10.53 -7.01
CA TYR A 44 6.98 -9.22 -6.41
C TYR A 44 7.93 -8.88 -5.25
N LEU A 45 8.21 -9.84 -4.39
CA LEU A 45 9.17 -9.66 -3.28
C LEU A 45 10.57 -9.32 -3.80
N LYS A 46 11.06 -10.00 -4.84
CA LYS A 46 12.37 -9.67 -5.45
C LYS A 46 12.41 -8.24 -5.99
N GLU A 47 11.32 -7.76 -6.60
CA GLU A 47 11.26 -6.38 -7.10
C GLU A 47 11.22 -5.35 -5.97
N LEU A 48 10.42 -5.59 -4.91
CA LEU A 48 10.38 -4.71 -3.74
C LEU A 48 11.71 -4.67 -2.98
N GLU A 49 12.40 -5.80 -2.87
CA GLU A 49 13.73 -5.92 -2.27
C GLU A 49 14.79 -5.16 -3.08
N LYS A 50 14.77 -5.29 -4.42
CA LYS A 50 15.64 -4.52 -5.31
C LYS A 50 15.47 -3.02 -5.12
N GLU A 51 14.26 -2.57 -4.81
CA GLU A 51 13.94 -1.16 -4.55
C GLU A 51 14.19 -0.73 -3.09
N LYS A 52 14.69 -1.65 -2.23
CA LYS A 52 14.92 -1.45 -0.79
C LYS A 52 13.66 -1.09 0.00
N LEU A 53 12.49 -1.51 -0.49
CA LEU A 53 11.20 -1.29 0.19
C LEU A 53 10.93 -2.37 1.24
N ILE A 54 11.56 -3.53 1.08
CA ILE A 54 11.54 -4.62 2.04
C ILE A 54 12.95 -5.18 2.21
N GLU A 55 13.16 -5.86 3.33
CA GLU A 55 14.28 -6.76 3.56
C GLU A 55 13.74 -8.17 3.67
N THR A 56 14.48 -9.14 3.12
CA THR A 56 14.16 -10.54 3.35
C THR A 56 15.34 -11.33 3.88
N VAL A 57 15.08 -12.22 4.82
CA VAL A 57 16.09 -13.11 5.39
C VAL A 57 15.62 -14.55 5.22
N ILE A 58 16.45 -15.40 4.63
CA ILE A 58 16.17 -16.83 4.54
C ILE A 58 16.56 -17.45 5.88
N SER A 59 15.61 -18.11 6.55
CA SER A 59 15.83 -18.88 7.77
C SER A 59 15.43 -20.34 7.57
N SER A 60 15.85 -21.21 8.49
CA SER A 60 15.42 -22.62 8.53
C SER A 60 13.90 -22.79 8.66
N LYS A 61 13.18 -21.76 9.13
CA LYS A 61 11.72 -21.74 9.27
C LYS A 61 11.01 -21.03 8.11
N GLY A 62 11.76 -20.62 7.08
CA GLY A 62 11.24 -19.94 5.89
C GLY A 62 11.83 -18.55 5.67
N ARG A 63 11.28 -17.83 4.69
CA ARG A 63 11.66 -16.45 4.36
C ARG A 63 10.99 -15.49 5.34
N LEU A 64 11.77 -14.68 6.04
CA LEU A 64 11.31 -13.56 6.83
C LEU A 64 11.21 -12.34 5.92
N ILE A 65 10.11 -11.60 6.01
CA ILE A 65 9.87 -10.39 5.23
C ILE A 65 9.67 -9.26 6.23
N LYS A 66 10.46 -8.19 6.09
CA LYS A 66 10.39 -7.01 6.94
C LYS A 66 10.24 -5.76 6.08
N LEU A 67 9.35 -4.86 6.48
CA LEU A 67 9.26 -3.52 5.88
C LEU A 67 10.47 -2.68 6.32
N THR A 68 11.10 -2.02 5.36
CA THR A 68 12.09 -0.98 5.65
C THR A 68 11.40 0.33 5.98
N SER A 69 12.13 1.29 6.56
CA SER A 69 11.64 2.67 6.70
C SER A 69 11.18 3.24 5.35
N LYS A 70 11.97 3.01 4.29
CA LYS A 70 11.62 3.40 2.92
C LYS A 70 10.31 2.77 2.44
N GLY A 71 10.07 1.50 2.74
CA GLY A 71 8.81 0.81 2.43
C GLY A 71 7.61 1.46 3.13
N VAL A 72 7.76 1.80 4.41
CA VAL A 72 6.73 2.50 5.19
C VAL A 72 6.47 3.90 4.63
N ASP A 73 7.53 4.64 4.29
CA ASP A 73 7.38 5.98 3.72
C ASP A 73 6.73 5.96 2.33
N GLN A 74 6.97 4.92 1.54
CA GLN A 74 6.26 4.72 0.26
C GLN A 74 4.74 4.54 0.47
N ILE A 75 4.33 3.82 1.51
CA ILE A 75 2.91 3.71 1.89
C ILE A 75 2.36 5.10 2.28
N LYS A 76 3.05 5.84 3.15
CA LYS A 76 2.62 7.18 3.59
C LYS A 76 2.47 8.16 2.43
N LEU A 77 3.43 8.18 1.50
CA LEU A 77 3.38 9.01 0.30
C LEU A 77 2.14 8.69 -0.55
N HIS A 78 1.85 7.40 -0.73
CA HIS A 78 0.68 6.99 -1.50
C HIS A 78 -0.64 7.38 -0.81
N VAL A 79 -0.73 7.19 0.51
CA VAL A 79 -1.89 7.63 1.31
C VAL A 79 -2.07 9.15 1.21
N GLY A 80 -1.00 9.93 1.33
CA GLY A 80 -1.05 11.39 1.17
C GLY A 80 -1.56 11.82 -0.21
N SER A 81 -1.13 11.12 -1.28
CA SER A 81 -1.61 11.38 -2.64
C SER A 81 -3.09 11.06 -2.80
N ILE A 82 -3.56 9.93 -2.24
CA ILE A 82 -4.98 9.55 -2.26
C ILE A 82 -5.82 10.58 -1.49
N LEU A 83 -5.43 10.93 -0.26
CA LEU A 83 -6.14 11.91 0.56
C LEU A 83 -6.18 13.29 -0.10
N SER A 84 -5.08 13.74 -0.69
CA SER A 84 -5.03 15.00 -1.44
C SER A 84 -5.99 14.98 -2.63
N THR A 85 -6.05 13.87 -3.37
CA THR A 85 -6.97 13.69 -4.50
C THR A 85 -8.42 13.72 -4.04
N ILE A 86 -8.75 12.96 -3.00
CA ILE A 86 -10.08 12.94 -2.38
C ILE A 86 -10.47 14.36 -1.97
N ASN A 87 -9.64 15.04 -1.19
CA ASN A 87 -9.93 16.39 -0.70
C ASN A 87 -10.17 17.38 -1.85
N LYS A 88 -9.44 17.29 -2.96
CA LYS A 88 -9.65 18.14 -4.14
C LYS A 88 -10.97 17.85 -4.86
N VAL A 89 -11.35 16.58 -4.98
CA VAL A 89 -12.63 16.17 -5.59
C VAL A 89 -13.81 16.61 -4.72
N TYR A 90 -13.66 16.55 -3.39
CA TYR A 90 -14.66 16.96 -2.42
C TYR A 90 -14.61 18.45 -2.04
N VAL A 91 -13.83 19.29 -2.76
CA VAL A 91 -14.06 20.74 -2.71
C VAL A 91 -15.38 21.02 -3.44
N THR A 92 -16.49 20.75 -2.73
CA THR A 92 -17.81 21.29 -3.05
C THR A 92 -17.63 22.80 -3.19
N HIS A 93 -17.89 23.31 -4.39
CA HIS A 93 -18.04 24.75 -4.59
C HIS A 93 -19.29 25.14 -3.81
N VAL A 94 -19.12 25.64 -2.58
CA VAL A 94 -20.23 26.21 -1.82
C VAL A 94 -20.53 27.56 -2.46
N PHE A 95 -21.49 27.58 -3.38
CA PHE A 95 -22.04 28.83 -3.89
C PHE A 95 -22.90 29.46 -2.79
N THR A 96 -22.29 30.31 -1.97
CA THR A 96 -23.05 31.23 -1.10
C THR A 96 -23.55 32.39 -1.94
N GLY A 97 -24.84 32.34 -2.30
CA GLY A 97 -25.58 33.47 -2.86
C GLY A 97 -26.69 33.87 -1.89
N LYS A 98 -26.93 35.17 -1.73
CA LYS A 98 -28.12 35.66 -1.03
C LYS A 98 -29.27 35.58 -2.02
N VAL A 99 -30.24 34.69 -1.79
CA VAL A 99 -31.47 34.65 -2.59
C VAL A 99 -32.29 35.87 -2.20
N PHE A 100 -32.41 36.84 -3.09
CA PHE A 100 -33.33 37.96 -2.94
C PHE A 100 -34.55 37.69 -3.82
N THR A 101 -35.73 37.70 -3.22
CA THR A 101 -36.99 37.71 -3.95
C THR A 101 -37.23 39.13 -4.45
N GLY A 102 -36.75 39.42 -5.67
CA GLY A 102 -37.27 40.54 -6.44
C GLY A 102 -38.61 40.14 -7.04
N LEU A 103 -39.67 40.88 -6.74
CA LEU A 103 -40.86 40.91 -7.59
C LEU A 103 -40.46 41.74 -8.83
N GLY A 104 -40.14 41.09 -9.95
CA GLY A 104 -40.03 41.71 -11.27
C GLY A 104 -38.98 42.82 -11.42
#